data_AF-A0A353NPQ4-F1
#
_entry.id   AF-A0A353NPQ4-F1
#
_cell.length_a   1.000
_cell.length_b   1.000
_cell.length_c   1.000
_cell.angle_alpha   90.00
_cell.angle_beta   90.00
_cell.angle_gamma   90.00
#
_symmetry.space_group_name_H-M   'P 1'
#
loop_
_entity.id
_entity.type
_entity.pdbx_description
1 polymer ?
#
loop_
_entity_poly.entity_id
_entity_poly.type
_entity_poly.pdbx_seq_one_letter_code
_entity_poly.pdbx_strand_id
1 'polypeptide(L)' 'MDEIKCIRCRIAMDCLGEKEFRTGGKTGGWHLLLGDFAQMQERITKLEIWVCPNCRRVEFYLPDERRKK' A
#
# COMPACT_ATOMS: atom_id res chain seq x y z
N MET A 1 0.16 17.25 -13.45
CA MET A 1 -0.28 16.40 -12.32
C MET A 1 -1.07 15.28 -12.94
N ASP A 2 -0.50 14.07 -12.98
CA ASP A 2 -1.11 12.97 -13.73
C ASP A 2 -2.31 12.42 -12.95
N GLU A 3 -3.49 12.48 -13.56
CA GLU A 3 -4.75 11.98 -13.01
C GLU A 3 -4.74 10.44 -12.99
N ILE A 4 -4.95 9.83 -11.81
CA ILE A 4 -5.09 8.39 -11.67
C ILE A 4 -6.47 7.97 -12.22
N LYS A 5 -6.46 7.11 -13.25
CA LYS A 5 -7.69 6.59 -13.87
C LYS A 5 -7.89 5.12 -13.55
N CYS A 6 -9.12 4.76 -13.20
CA CYS A 6 -9.48 3.37 -12.95
C CYS A 6 -9.29 2.53 -14.21
N ILE A 7 -8.50 1.45 -14.13
CA ILE A 7 -8.23 0.60 -15.30
C ILE A 7 -9.50 -0.03 -15.90
N ARG A 8 -10.55 -0.22 -15.07
CA ARG A 8 -11.83 -0.80 -15.50
C ARG A 8 -12.78 0.22 -16.12
N CYS A 9 -12.92 1.39 -15.51
CA CYS A 9 -13.92 2.39 -15.91
C CYS A 9 -13.35 3.52 -16.76
N ARG A 10 -12.02 3.68 -16.78
CA ARG A 10 -11.29 4.78 -17.44
C ARG A 10 -11.67 6.19 -16.97
N ILE A 11 -12.31 6.31 -15.81
CA ILE A 11 -12.63 7.59 -15.16
C ILE A 11 -11.61 7.92 -14.07
N ALA A 12 -11.56 9.19 -13.67
CA ALA A 12 -10.80 9.68 -12.54
C ALA A 12 -11.12 8.93 -11.25
N MET A 13 -10.10 8.68 -10.43
CA MET A 13 -10.25 8.08 -9.10
C MET A 13 -10.13 9.14 -8.01
N ASP A 14 -10.82 8.90 -6.89
CA ASP A 14 -10.77 9.74 -5.71
C ASP A 14 -9.61 9.30 -4.80
N CYS A 15 -8.79 10.25 -4.36
CA CYS A 15 -7.75 10.00 -3.36
C CYS A 15 -8.37 9.99 -1.96
N LEU A 16 -8.24 8.86 -1.26
CA LEU A 16 -8.65 8.74 0.15
C LEU A 16 -7.52 9.12 1.12
N GLY A 17 -6.32 9.39 0.60
CA GLY A 17 -5.13 9.75 1.36
C GLY A 17 -4.15 8.59 1.53
N GLU A 18 -3.17 8.80 2.40
CA GLU A 18 -2.09 7.85 2.65
C GLU A 18 -2.32 7.06 3.94
N LYS A 19 -1.91 5.79 3.94
CA LYS A 19 -1.91 4.92 5.12
C LYS A 19 -0.60 4.16 5.24
N GLU A 20 -0.21 3.90 6.48
CA GLU A 20 0.94 3.03 6.78
C GLU A 20 0.51 1.58 6.76
N PHE A 21 1.17 0.78 5.94
CA PHE A 21 0.98 -0.66 5.84
C PHE A 21 2.19 -1.37 6.44
N ARG A 22 1.95 -2.23 7.43
CA ARG A 22 2.97 -3.15 7.93
C ARG A 22 3.04 -4.33 6.97
N THR A 23 4.21 -4.57 6.41
CA THR A 23 4.53 -5.69 5.54
C THR A 23 5.62 -6.53 6.21
N GLY A 24 5.64 -7.84 5.99
CA GLY A 24 6.51 -8.75 6.76
C GLY A 24 5.92 -9.16 8.12
N GLY A 25 6.72 -9.84 8.95
CA GLY A 25 6.31 -10.33 10.27
C GLY A 25 6.73 -11.77 10.55
N LYS A 26 7.18 -12.00 11.80
CA LYS A 26 7.24 -13.30 12.48
C LYS A 26 6.53 -13.16 13.83
N THR A 27 5.44 -13.90 14.03
CA THR A 27 4.71 -13.95 15.30
C THR A 27 5.40 -14.87 16.30
N GLY A 28 5.68 -14.36 17.50
CA GLY A 28 6.02 -15.18 18.67
C GLY A 28 7.41 -15.84 18.65
N GLY A 29 7.75 -16.53 19.75
CA GLY A 29 9.06 -17.06 20.12
C GLY A 29 9.75 -18.05 19.18
N TRP A 30 9.33 -18.17 17.91
CA TRP A 30 9.99 -18.95 16.86
C TRP A 30 11.41 -18.47 16.52
N HIS A 31 11.77 -17.22 16.86
CA HIS A 31 13.17 -16.76 16.81
C HIS A 31 14.09 -17.60 17.71
N LEU A 32 13.57 -18.16 18.80
CA LEU A 32 14.36 -18.98 19.73
C LEU A 32 14.59 -20.42 19.21
N LEU A 33 13.88 -20.84 18.16
CA LEU A 33 13.91 -22.23 17.66
C LEU A 33 14.59 -22.43 16.30
N LEU A 34 14.81 -21.38 15.49
CA LEU A 34 15.23 -21.53 14.07
C LEU A 34 16.49 -20.75 13.62
N GLY A 35 17.24 -20.14 14.54
CA GLY A 35 18.50 -19.45 14.19
C GLY A 35 18.38 -18.42 13.04
N ASP A 36 19.44 -18.22 12.26
CA ASP A 36 19.60 -17.12 11.26
C ASP A 36 18.73 -17.19 10.00
N PHE A 37 17.89 -18.21 9.81
CA PHE A 37 16.93 -18.26 8.69
C PHE A 37 15.66 -17.43 8.96
N ALA A 38 15.76 -16.43 9.85
CA ALA A 38 14.62 -15.68 10.35
C ALA A 38 14.38 -14.29 9.75
N GLN A 39 15.01 -13.98 8.63
CA GLN A 39 14.92 -12.66 8.00
C GLN A 39 13.65 -12.50 7.16
N MET A 40 12.49 -12.40 7.82
CA MET A 40 11.36 -11.65 7.25
C MET A 40 11.10 -10.46 8.17
N GLN A 41 11.94 -9.44 8.01
CA GLN A 41 11.87 -8.20 8.77
C GLN A 41 10.53 -7.49 8.49
N GLU A 42 9.85 -7.07 9.55
CA GLU A 42 8.73 -6.16 9.43
C GLU A 42 9.20 -4.85 8.81
N ARG A 43 8.48 -4.36 7.81
CA ARG A 43 8.68 -3.08 7.15
C ARG A 43 7.38 -2.31 7.12
N ILE A 44 7.42 -1.06 7.58
CA ILE A 44 6.30 -0.13 7.41
C ILE A 44 6.48 0.55 6.06
N THR A 45 5.47 0.45 5.19
CA THR A 45 5.43 1.12 3.88
C THR A 45 4.20 2.00 3.83
N LYS A 46 4.40 3.27 3.51
CA LYS A 46 3.30 4.21 3.27
C LYS A 46 2.75 3.96 1.86
N LEU A 47 1.44 3.86 1.73
CA LEU A 47 0.74 3.73 0.45
C LEU A 47 -0.37 4.77 0.35
N GLU A 48 -0.51 5.39 -0.81
CA GLU A 48 -1.68 6.16 -1.20
C GLU A 48 -2.82 5.22 -1.58
N ILE A 49 -4.03 5.54 -1.14
CA ILE A 49 -5.25 4.77 -1.41
C ILE A 49 -6.13 5.56 -2.36
N TRP A 50 -6.42 4.98 -3.52
CA TRP A 50 -7.27 5.57 -4.55
C TRP A 50 -8.49 4.68 -4.80
N VAL A 51 -9.67 5.29 -4.93
CA VAL A 51 -10.93 4.57 -5.12
C VAL A 51 -11.69 5.08 -6.32
N CYS A 52 -12.17 4.15 -7.17
CA CYS A 52 -13.03 4.49 -8.29
C CYS A 52 -14.47 4.73 -7.78
N PRO A 53 -15.06 5.92 -7.98
CA PRO A 53 -16.41 6.21 -7.48
C PRO A 53 -17.49 5.38 -8.17
N ASN A 54 -17.23 4.88 -9.39
CA ASN A 54 -18.21 4.12 -10.16
C ASN A 54 -18.20 2.61 -9.82
N CYS A 55 -17.05 1.95 -9.88
CA CYS A 55 -16.96 0.49 -9.70
C CYS A 55 -16.38 0.05 -8.35
N ARG A 56 -16.02 1.00 -7.47
CA ARG A 56 -15.46 0.77 -6.13
C ARG A 56 -14.15 -0.03 -6.11
N ARG A 57 -13.44 -0.10 -7.24
CA ARG A 57 -12.07 -0.63 -7.28
C ARG A 57 -11.17 0.25 -6.42
N VAL A 58 -10.38 -0.40 -5.56
CA VAL A 58 -9.33 0.23 -4.77
C VAL A 58 -7.98 -0.07 -5.42
N GLU A 59 -7.14 0.95 -5.55
CA GLU A 59 -5.78 0.83 -6.06
C GLU A 59 -4.82 1.47 -5.05
N PHE A 60 -3.65 0.86 -4.89
CA PHE A 60 -2.60 1.32 -3.96
C PHE A 60 -1.38 1.75 -4.74
N TYR A 61 -0.84 2.91 -4.38
CA TYR A 61 0.34 3.50 -5.01
C TYR A 61 1.38 3.84 -3.94
N LEU A 62 2.67 3.77 -4.30
CA LEU A 62 3.70 4.40 -3.47
C LEU A 62 3.50 5.92 -3.50
N PRO A 63 3.74 6.64 -2.39
CA PRO A 63 3.64 8.09 -2.35
C PRO A 63 4.45 8.74 -3.47
N ASP A 64 3.82 9.63 -4.23
CA ASP A 64 4.48 10.45 -5.25
C ASP A 64 4.37 11.92 -4.82
N GLU A 65 5.50 12.55 -4.50
CA GLU A 65 5.53 13.97 -4.08
C GLU A 65 4.89 14.90 -5.13
N ARG A 66 4.83 14.51 -6.40
CA ARG A 66 4.17 15.28 -7.46
C ARG A 66 2.64 15.21 -7.42
N ARG A 67 2.05 14.31 -6.62
CA ARG A 67 0.60 14.15 -6.41
C ARG A 67 0.11 14.79 -5.12
N LYS A 68 1.01 15.21 -4.22
CA LYS A 68 0.66 15.96 -3.02
C LYS A 68 0.33 17.39 -3.43
N LYS A 69 -0.92 17.80 -3.18
CA LYS A 69 -1.45 19.13 -3.46
C LYS A 69 -1.81 19.81 -2.16
#